data_AF-A0A132U561-F1
#
_entry.id   AF-A0A132U561-F1
#
_cell.length_a   1.000
_cell.length_b   1.000
_cell.length_c   1.000
_cell.angle_alpha   90.00
_cell.angle_beta   90.00
_cell.angle_gamma   90.00
#
_symmetry.space_group_name_H-M   'P 1'
#
loop_
_entity.id
_entity.type
_entity.pdbx_description
1 polymer ?
#
loop_
_entity_poly.entity_id
_entity_poly.type
_entity_poly.pdbx_seq_one_letter_code
_entity_poly.pdbx_strand_id
1 'polypeptide(L)'
;MTITLLIMAIKKFLEKELADDMLPIPTVLLGYLNQSTASSAGYPVIMILPAEGEGATSKDEIQVKLFFGTQSEDSTGLIDLLNLMDRVRILLLRQRVLEQKFAMDGSWKWKMNEEHSSSEWGGELTTTWALPQIRQEVQL
;
A
#
# COMPACT_ATOMS: atom_id res chain seq x y z
N MET A 1 -15.67 9.55 6.81
CA MET A 1 -14.55 9.55 5.84
C MET A 1 -13.37 8.68 6.29
N THR A 2 -13.60 7.60 7.04
CA THR A 2 -12.54 6.89 7.77
C THR A 2 -11.59 6.11 6.84
N ILE A 3 -12.14 5.51 5.77
CA ILE A 3 -11.38 4.76 4.76
C ILE A 3 -10.44 5.66 3.96
N THR A 4 -10.93 6.83 3.51
CA THR A 4 -10.12 7.81 2.78
C THR A 4 -8.95 8.29 3.62
N LEU A 5 -9.17 8.55 4.91
CA LEU A 5 -8.11 8.98 5.82
C LEU A 5 -7.05 7.89 6.03
N LEU A 6 -7.44 6.62 6.06
CA LEU A 6 -6.49 5.51 6.14
C LEU A 6 -5.55 5.48 4.94
N ILE A 7 -6.09 5.47 3.71
CA ILE A 7 -5.24 5.39 2.51
C ILE A 7 -4.35 6.62 2.35
N MET A 8 -4.83 7.80 2.77
CA MET A 8 -4.01 9.03 2.84
C MET A 8 -2.88 8.92 3.87
N ALA A 9 -3.17 8.33 5.04
CA ALA A 9 -2.17 8.11 6.09
C ALA A 9 -1.09 7.13 5.62
N ILE A 10 -1.46 6.03 4.95
CA ILE A 10 -0.51 5.09 4.35
C ILE A 10 0.35 5.80 3.30
N LYS A 11 -0.26 6.55 2.38
CA LYS A 11 0.50 7.33 1.36
C LYS A 11 1.53 8.24 2.01
N LYS A 12 1.10 9.11 2.93
CA LYS A 12 1.98 10.05 3.63
C LYS A 12 3.10 9.34 4.37
N PHE A 13 2.80 8.22 5.02
CA PHE A 13 3.80 7.40 5.71
C PHE A 13 4.85 6.86 4.73
N LEU A 14 4.43 6.24 3.63
CA LEU A 14 5.36 5.67 2.65
C LEU A 14 6.19 6.74 1.95
N GLU A 15 5.61 7.88 1.57
CA GLU A 15 6.35 9.00 0.98
C GLU A 15 7.44 9.54 1.91
N LYS A 16 7.15 9.61 3.21
CA LYS A 16 8.11 10.06 4.22
C LYS A 16 9.25 9.07 4.40
N GLU A 17 8.92 7.79 4.61
CA GLU A 17 9.90 6.78 5.00
C GLU A 17 10.73 6.25 3.81
N LEU A 18 10.21 6.32 2.58
CA LEU A 18 10.93 5.89 1.39
C LEU A 18 11.78 6.99 0.74
N ALA A 19 11.69 8.23 1.23
CA ALA A 19 12.48 9.37 0.74
C ALA A 19 13.93 9.38 1.23
N ASP A 20 14.27 8.61 2.27
CA ASP A 20 15.59 8.64 2.94
C ASP A 20 16.44 7.39 2.65
N ASP A 21 16.34 6.83 1.43
CA ASP A 21 16.99 5.55 1.08
C ASP A 21 17.94 5.68 -0.12
N MET A 22 18.96 4.83 -0.19
CA MET A 22 19.96 4.77 -1.27
C MET A 22 19.42 4.16 -2.58
N LEU A 23 18.12 3.85 -2.62
CA LEU A 23 17.42 3.20 -3.72
C LEU A 23 16.50 4.19 -4.43
N PRO A 24 16.07 3.91 -5.68
CA PRO A 24 15.10 4.75 -6.37
C PRO A 24 13.84 5.01 -5.52
N ILE A 25 13.46 6.29 -5.42
CA ILE A 25 12.30 6.73 -4.64
C ILE A 25 11.03 6.42 -5.44
N PRO A 26 10.11 5.58 -4.94
CA PRO A 26 8.90 5.24 -5.66
C PRO A 26 7.87 6.37 -5.64
N THR A 27 7.15 6.52 -6.74
CA THR A 27 5.95 7.36 -6.78
C THR A 27 4.82 6.65 -6.04
N VAL A 28 4.20 7.30 -5.04
CA VAL A 28 3.08 6.72 -4.28
C VAL A 28 1.76 7.34 -4.70
N LEU A 29 0.81 6.53 -5.16
CA LEU A 29 -0.47 6.96 -5.74
C LEU A 29 -1.66 6.37 -4.98
N LEU A 30 -2.79 7.07 -5.02
CA LEU A 30 -4.09 6.55 -4.55
C LEU A 30 -4.92 6.12 -5.75
N GLY A 31 -5.49 4.91 -5.71
CA GLY A 31 -6.25 4.37 -6.84
C GLY A 31 -5.37 3.81 -7.96
N TYR A 32 -5.98 3.57 -9.11
CA TYR A 32 -5.28 3.08 -10.30
C TYR A 32 -4.62 4.22 -11.09
N LEU A 33 -3.58 3.87 -11.86
CA LEU A 33 -3.09 4.72 -12.93
C LEU A 33 -4.22 4.96 -13.94
N ASN A 34 -4.60 6.22 -14.12
CA ASN A 34 -5.37 6.64 -15.30
C ASN A 34 -4.41 6.95 -16.45
N GLN A 35 -4.91 7.06 -17.69
CA GLN A 35 -4.04 7.24 -18.87
C GLN A 35 -3.14 8.49 -18.79
N SER A 36 -3.57 9.55 -18.08
CA SER A 36 -2.77 10.77 -17.88
C SER A 36 -1.67 10.59 -16.82
N THR A 37 -1.90 9.78 -15.80
CA THR A 37 -0.89 9.43 -14.77
C THR A 37 0.02 8.29 -15.21
N ALA A 38 -0.45 7.34 -16.03
CA ALA A 38 0.39 6.27 -16.59
C ALA A 38 1.54 6.84 -17.44
N SER A 39 1.27 7.91 -18.20
CA SER A 39 2.27 8.56 -19.06
C SER A 39 3.30 9.38 -18.29
N SER A 40 3.07 9.68 -17.00
CA SER A 40 3.92 10.55 -16.17
C SER A 40 4.43 9.92 -14.89
N ALA A 41 3.83 8.80 -14.44
CA ALA A 41 4.29 8.02 -13.31
C ALA A 41 5.55 7.26 -13.74
N GLY A 42 6.70 7.73 -13.27
CA GLY A 42 7.95 7.00 -13.39
C GLY A 42 7.94 5.74 -12.52
N TYR A 43 8.73 4.75 -12.91
CA TYR A 43 9.05 3.60 -12.07
C TYR A 43 10.22 3.94 -11.12
N PRO A 44 10.23 3.41 -9.89
CA PRO A 44 9.24 2.51 -9.31
C PRO A 44 7.94 3.24 -8.87
N VAL A 45 6.84 2.49 -8.78
CA VAL A 45 5.52 3.02 -8.40
C VAL A 45 4.82 2.12 -7.38
N ILE A 46 4.08 2.73 -6.45
CA ILE A 46 3.22 2.07 -5.47
C ILE A 46 1.81 2.67 -5.60
N MET A 47 0.81 1.84 -5.87
CA MET A 47 -0.61 2.25 -5.89
C MET A 47 -1.34 1.67 -4.69
N ILE A 48 -2.07 2.52 -3.95
CA ILE A 48 -2.79 2.14 -2.74
C ILE A 48 -4.30 2.11 -3.03
N LEU A 49 -4.94 0.98 -2.75
CA LEU A 49 -6.37 0.77 -2.96
C LEU A 49 -7.02 0.11 -1.75
N PRO A 50 -8.19 0.59 -1.28
CA PRO A 50 -9.03 -0.22 -0.42
C PRO A 50 -9.53 -1.44 -1.21
N ALA A 51 -9.53 -2.61 -0.58
CA ALA A 51 -9.94 -3.86 -1.21
C ALA A 51 -11.30 -4.35 -0.70
N GLU A 52 -11.35 -4.73 0.57
CA GLU A 52 -12.53 -5.30 1.23
C GLU A 52 -12.58 -4.76 2.65
N GLY A 53 -13.77 -4.64 3.23
CA GLY A 53 -13.92 -4.22 4.62
C GLY A 53 -15.13 -4.86 5.26
N GLU A 54 -15.02 -5.13 6.56
CA GLU A 54 -16.07 -5.73 7.37
C GLU A 54 -16.25 -4.88 8.63
N GLY A 55 -17.50 -4.60 8.98
CA GLY A 55 -17.85 -3.87 10.19
C GLY A 55 -18.61 -4.77 11.14
N ALA A 56 -18.15 -4.88 12.38
CA ALA A 56 -18.81 -5.61 13.45
C ALA A 56 -18.91 -4.73 14.70
N THR A 57 -19.84 -5.05 15.60
CA THR A 57 -20.10 -4.30 16.84
C THR A 57 -18.85 -4.13 17.73
N SER A 58 -17.82 -4.97 17.55
CA SER A 58 -16.58 -4.95 18.33
C SER A 58 -15.34 -4.49 17.55
N LYS A 59 -15.33 -4.60 16.22
CA LYS A 59 -14.17 -4.27 15.39
C LYS A 59 -14.57 -3.97 13.95
N ASP A 60 -14.09 -2.85 13.43
CA ASP A 60 -14.18 -2.51 12.02
C ASP A 60 -12.81 -2.75 11.38
N GLU A 61 -12.77 -3.58 10.35
CA GLU A 61 -11.54 -3.94 9.64
C GLU A 61 -11.65 -3.60 8.15
N ILE A 62 -10.50 -3.24 7.57
CA ILE A 62 -10.38 -3.02 6.14
C ILE A 62 -9.06 -3.61 5.62
N GLN A 63 -9.15 -4.33 4.51
CA GLN A 63 -8.03 -4.75 3.71
C GLN A 63 -7.64 -3.63 2.75
N VAL A 64 -6.35 -3.31 2.72
CA VAL A 64 -5.73 -2.39 1.76
C VAL A 64 -4.76 -3.17 0.91
N LYS A 65 -4.91 -3.05 -0.41
CA LYS A 65 -3.98 -3.57 -1.41
C LYS A 65 -3.01 -2.47 -1.83
N LEU A 66 -1.74 -2.82 -1.85
CA LEU A 66 -0.67 -2.04 -2.42
C LEU A 66 -0.20 -2.78 -3.67
N PHE A 67 -0.31 -2.16 -4.84
CA PHE A 67 0.29 -2.68 -6.07
C PHE A 67 1.63 -2.01 -6.30
N PHE A 68 2.60 -2.80 -6.72
CA PHE A 68 3.98 -2.39 -6.94
C PHE A 68 4.29 -2.56 -8.41
N GLY A 69 4.99 -1.58 -8.97
CA GLY A 69 5.56 -1.65 -10.31
C GLY A 69 7.02 -1.24 -10.27
N THR A 70 7.87 -2.01 -10.94
CA THR A 70 9.25 -1.64 -11.26
C THR A 70 9.52 -1.89 -12.74
N GLN A 71 10.54 -1.22 -13.27
CA GLN A 71 11.00 -1.42 -14.64
C GLN A 71 12.49 -1.76 -14.59
N SER A 72 12.88 -2.82 -15.31
CA SER A 72 14.29 -3.12 -15.55
C SER A 72 14.48 -3.68 -16.97
N GLU A 73 15.56 -3.25 -17.62
CA GLU A 73 16.00 -3.80 -18.90
C GLU A 73 16.94 -5.01 -18.74
N ASP A 74 17.38 -5.29 -17.52
CA ASP A 74 18.31 -6.37 -17.20
C ASP A 74 17.65 -7.48 -16.34
N SER A 75 18.47 -8.43 -15.89
CA SER A 75 18.00 -9.57 -15.09
C SER A 75 17.65 -9.23 -13.62
N THR A 76 17.73 -7.97 -13.18
CA THR A 76 17.49 -7.59 -11.76
C THR A 76 16.04 -7.27 -11.44
N GLY A 77 15.16 -7.14 -12.44
CA GLY A 77 13.81 -6.61 -12.21
C GLY A 77 12.98 -7.35 -11.15
N LEU A 78 13.12 -8.68 -11.04
CA LEU A 78 12.53 -9.46 -9.96
C LEU A 78 13.05 -9.04 -8.58
N ILE A 79 14.36 -8.89 -8.46
CA ILE A 79 15.03 -8.50 -7.21
C ILE A 79 14.63 -7.07 -6.83
N ASP A 80 14.56 -6.16 -7.80
CA ASP A 80 14.16 -4.77 -7.56
C ASP A 80 12.72 -4.68 -7.06
N LEU A 81 11.81 -5.45 -7.66
CA LEU A 81 10.42 -5.53 -7.22
C LEU A 81 10.31 -6.11 -5.80
N LEU A 82 10.94 -7.26 -5.55
CA LEU A 82 10.90 -7.89 -4.23
C LEU A 82 11.51 -6.99 -3.16
N ASN A 83 12.63 -6.32 -3.45
CA ASN A 83 13.25 -5.37 -2.52
C ASN A 83 12.30 -4.23 -2.17
N LEU A 84 11.59 -3.66 -3.16
CA LEU A 84 10.60 -2.60 -2.91
C LEU A 84 9.45 -3.10 -2.04
N MET A 85 8.88 -4.27 -2.37
CA MET A 85 7.79 -4.89 -1.61
C MET A 85 8.22 -5.17 -0.17
N ASP A 86 9.44 -5.68 0.02
CA ASP A 86 9.93 -6.06 1.34
C ASP A 86 10.26 -4.84 2.21
N ARG A 87 10.81 -3.78 1.62
CA ARG A 87 11.00 -2.47 2.29
C ARG A 87 9.67 -1.93 2.82
N VAL A 88 8.65 -1.89 1.97
CA VAL A 88 7.31 -1.41 2.37
C VAL A 88 6.71 -2.29 3.46
N ARG A 89 6.80 -3.61 3.32
CA ARG A 89 6.34 -4.56 4.34
C ARG A 89 7.03 -4.32 5.69
N ILE A 90 8.35 -4.16 5.71
CA ILE A 90 9.13 -3.91 6.93
C ILE A 90 8.69 -2.58 7.57
N LEU A 91 8.54 -1.51 6.78
CA LEU A 91 8.10 -0.21 7.29
C LEU A 91 6.73 -0.29 7.97
N LEU A 92 5.75 -0.89 7.30
CA LEU A 92 4.39 -1.05 7.84
C LEU A 92 4.37 -1.94 9.10
N LEU A 93 5.19 -3.00 9.14
CA LEU A 93 5.26 -3.89 10.29
C LEU A 93 6.03 -3.30 11.47
N ARG A 94 6.98 -2.38 11.24
CA ARG A 94 7.70 -1.63 12.29
C ARG A 94 6.83 -0.53 12.87
N GLN A 95 6.07 0.18 12.03
CA GLN A 95 5.12 1.20 12.47
C GLN A 95 3.69 0.78 12.14
N ARG A 96 3.14 -0.11 12.99
CA ARG A 96 1.79 -0.65 12.80
C ARG A 96 0.68 0.33 13.13
N VAL A 97 0.99 1.49 13.71
CA VAL A 97 0.00 2.51 14.06
C VAL A 97 0.29 3.79 13.27
N LEU A 98 -0.67 4.19 12.44
CA LEU A 98 -0.60 5.41 11.63
C LEU A 98 -1.54 6.48 12.18
N GLU A 99 -1.04 7.72 12.25
CA GLU A 99 -1.79 8.91 12.68
C GLU A 99 -2.52 8.74 14.03
N GLN A 100 -2.00 7.85 14.90
CA GLN A 100 -2.58 7.46 16.20
C GLN A 100 -4.03 6.93 16.12
N LYS A 101 -4.47 6.49 14.94
CA LYS A 101 -5.87 6.15 14.66
C LYS A 101 -6.05 4.79 13.99
N PHE A 102 -5.12 4.42 13.12
CA PHE A 102 -5.23 3.23 12.29
C PHE A 102 -4.20 2.21 12.73
N ALA A 103 -4.63 1.00 13.06
CA ALA A 103 -3.75 -0.06 13.52
C ALA A 103 -3.74 -1.22 12.53
N MET A 104 -2.58 -1.58 11.99
CA MET A 104 -2.41 -2.77 11.17
C MET A 104 -2.41 -4.01 12.07
N ASP A 105 -3.23 -5.01 11.74
CA ASP A 105 -3.39 -6.20 12.59
C ASP A 105 -2.24 -7.22 12.49
N GLY A 106 -1.21 -6.91 11.71
CA GLY A 106 -0.03 -7.75 11.50
C GLY A 106 -0.23 -8.85 10.48
N SER A 107 -1.46 -9.12 10.04
CA SER A 107 -1.76 -10.03 8.93
C SER A 107 -1.42 -9.36 7.60
N TRP A 108 -0.69 -10.08 6.76
CA TRP A 108 -0.36 -9.65 5.40
C TRP A 108 -0.19 -10.86 4.49
N LYS A 109 -0.45 -10.65 3.21
CA LYS A 109 -0.20 -11.62 2.14
C LYS A 109 0.32 -10.88 0.92
N TRP A 110 1.09 -11.55 0.08
CA TRP A 110 1.62 -10.96 -1.15
C TRP A 110 1.55 -11.96 -2.29
N LYS A 111 1.56 -11.46 -3.53
CA LYS A 111 1.75 -12.27 -4.73
C LYS A 111 2.44 -11.44 -5.81
N MET A 112 3.07 -12.12 -6.76
CA MET A 112 3.53 -11.52 -8.01
C MET A 112 2.39 -11.52 -9.02
N ASN A 113 2.42 -10.64 -10.02
CA ASN A 113 1.55 -10.85 -11.17
C ASN A 113 2.05 -12.08 -11.94
N GLU A 114 1.14 -12.83 -12.54
CA GLU A 114 1.50 -14.03 -13.32
C GLU A 114 1.95 -13.65 -14.74
N GLU A 115 1.49 -12.50 -15.22
CA GLU A 115 1.80 -11.95 -16.53
C GLU A 115 2.63 -10.66 -16.39
N HIS A 116 3.73 -10.60 -17.15
CA HIS A 116 4.64 -9.45 -17.19
C HIS A 116 5.04 -9.19 -18.65
N SER A 117 5.17 -7.91 -19.02
CA SER A 117 5.93 -7.54 -20.21
C SER A 117 7.41 -7.77 -19.94
N SER A 118 8.26 -7.88 -20.98
CA SER A 118 9.67 -8.28 -20.82
C SER A 118 10.50 -7.40 -19.90
N SER A 119 10.03 -6.19 -19.57
CA SER A 119 10.78 -5.19 -18.81
C SER A 119 10.01 -4.58 -17.64
N GLU A 120 8.74 -4.94 -17.44
CA GLU A 120 7.92 -4.43 -16.33
C GLU A 120 7.55 -5.56 -15.36
N TRP A 121 7.87 -5.33 -14.09
CA TRP A 121 7.61 -6.28 -13.02
C TRP A 121 6.53 -5.72 -12.11
N GLY A 122 5.60 -6.59 -11.71
CA GLY A 122 4.46 -6.21 -10.88
C GLY A 122 4.16 -7.20 -9.75
N GLY A 123 3.67 -6.67 -8.63
CA GLY A 123 3.23 -7.49 -7.50
C GLY A 123 2.22 -6.76 -6.62
N GLU A 124 1.61 -7.48 -5.69
CA GLU A 124 0.69 -6.90 -4.71
C GLU A 124 1.03 -7.35 -3.27
N LEU A 125 0.81 -6.44 -2.32
CA LEU A 125 0.80 -6.69 -0.89
C LEU A 125 -0.60 -6.32 -0.36
N THR A 126 -1.25 -7.26 0.32
CA THR A 126 -2.51 -7.00 1.03
C THR A 126 -2.24 -6.93 2.53
N THR A 127 -2.78 -5.90 3.19
CA THR A 127 -2.64 -5.65 4.63
C THR A 127 -4.01 -5.40 5.27
N THR A 128 -4.22 -5.84 6.50
CA THR A 128 -5.47 -5.63 7.24
C THR A 128 -5.30 -4.55 8.31
N TRP A 129 -6.26 -3.62 8.37
CA TRP A 129 -6.24 -2.45 9.25
C TRP A 129 -7.52 -2.35 10.07
N ALA A 130 -7.39 -2.12 11.37
CA ALA A 130 -8.48 -1.73 12.24
C ALA A 130 -8.79 -0.24 12.07
N LEU A 131 -10.07 0.08 11.95
CA LEU A 131 -10.59 1.43 11.89
C LEU A 131 -11.05 1.93 13.27
N PRO A 132 -10.99 3.25 13.54
CA PRO A 132 -11.60 3.83 14.73
C PRO A 132 -13.10 3.50 14.82
N GLN A 133 -13.54 3.06 16.00
CA GLN A 133 -14.94 2.74 16.26
C GLN A 133 -15.83 3.98 16.11
N ILE A 134 -16.90 3.84 15.32
CA ILE A 134 -17.93 4.86 15.18
C ILE A 134 -18.96 4.67 16.29
N ARG A 135 -19.16 5.68 17.13
CA ARG A 135 -20.19 5.63 18.19
C ARG A 135 -21.54 6.03 17.64
N GLN A 136 -22.57 5.26 17.99
CA GLN A 136 -23.96 5.64 17.72
C GLN A 136 -24.30 6.94 18.47
N GLU A 137 -24.90 7.90 17.78
CA GLU A 137 -25.25 9.20 18.36
C GLU A 137 -26.43 9.14 19.34
N VAL A 138 -27.23 8.07 19.28
CA VAL A 138 -28.42 7.87 20.12
C VAL A 138 -28.23 6.62 20.98
N GLN A 139 -28.41 6.74 22.29
CA GLN A 139 -28.56 5.59 23.18
C GLN A 139 -29.98 5.03 23.03
N LEU A 140 -30.09 3.72 22.74
CA LEU A 140 -31.36 2.99 22.79
C LEU A 140 -31.77 2.72 24.24
#